data_AF-A0A971ZIA3-F1
#
_entry.id   AF-A0A971ZIA3-F1
#
_cell.length_a   1.000
_cell.length_b   1.000
_cell.length_c   1.000
_cell.angle_alpha   90.00
_cell.angle_beta   90.00
_cell.angle_gamma   90.00
#
_symmetry.space_group_name_H-M   'P 1'
#
loop_
_entity.id
_entity.type
_entity.pdbx_description
1 polymer ?
#
loop_
_entity_poly.entity_id
_entity_poly.type
_entity_poly.pdbx_seq_one_letter_code
_entity_poly.pdbx_strand_id
1 'polypeptide(L)'
;YDINVEGVDELFEGNTPVALTVLRKVEGDWQVFEGPELEDPAGVEEFKINLKWDHTDYDIDYQGKTGRIKINVVATQVEGPVEPGDPGEEPGDPDEEPRVIAQYYKKSPPGFDAGTNIKIETENIEGAAKVRIRYTSPTTGGRVSSNTFDLGEWFRLSSTLFDLENIDIYIYDTRGPLDELGRPIDPLHVFYGIDPELVPGP
;
A
#
# COMPACT_ATOMS: atom_id res chain seq x y z
N TYR A 1 -4.60 13.28 4.70
CA TYR A 1 -3.73 12.11 4.91
C TYR A 1 -3.32 12.03 6.38
N ASP A 2 -2.98 10.84 6.87
CA ASP A 2 -2.42 10.57 8.18
C ASP A 2 -1.01 10.00 8.01
N ILE A 3 -0.05 10.47 8.80
CA ILE A 3 1.31 9.94 8.83
C ILE A 3 1.58 9.52 10.28
N ASN A 4 1.62 8.21 10.50
CA ASN A 4 1.94 7.63 11.79
C ASN A 4 3.36 7.06 11.76
N VAL A 5 4.12 7.32 12.83
CA VAL A 5 5.46 6.78 13.01
C VAL A 5 5.55 6.16 14.39
N GLU A 6 6.00 4.91 14.42
CA GLU A 6 6.11 4.11 15.63
C GLU A 6 7.54 3.57 15.75
N GLY A 7 8.16 3.77 16.91
CA GLY A 7 9.40 3.09 17.26
C GLY A 7 9.09 1.73 17.86
N VAL A 8 9.73 0.68 17.37
CA VAL A 8 9.54 -0.71 17.86
C VAL A 8 10.86 -1.33 18.27
N ASP A 9 10.79 -2.31 19.17
CA ASP A 9 11.90 -3.01 19.84
C ASP A 9 12.54 -2.22 21.00
N GLU A 10 13.52 -2.88 21.65
CA GLU A 10 14.05 -2.52 22.97
C GLU A 10 14.58 -1.08 23.09
N LEU A 11 15.02 -0.46 21.99
CA LEU A 11 15.45 0.94 21.98
C LEU A 11 14.29 1.92 22.25
N PHE A 12 13.07 1.56 21.89
CA PHE A 12 11.88 2.43 21.99
C PHE A 12 10.95 2.05 23.16
N GLU A 13 11.30 1.03 23.95
CA GLU A 13 10.52 0.57 25.09
C GLU A 13 10.93 1.26 26.40
N GLY A 14 9.99 1.35 27.35
CA GLY A 14 10.24 1.91 28.69
C GLY A 14 10.46 3.43 28.67
N ASN A 15 11.41 3.91 29.48
CA ASN A 15 11.76 5.33 29.59
C ASN A 15 12.82 5.73 28.55
N THR A 16 12.61 5.37 27.29
CA THR A 16 13.60 5.66 26.23
C THR A 16 13.89 7.16 26.14
N PRO A 17 15.16 7.58 26.04
CA PRO A 17 15.52 8.97 25.78
C PRO A 17 15.26 9.40 24.33
N VAL A 18 14.85 8.46 23.47
CA VAL A 18 14.64 8.68 22.04
C VAL A 18 13.19 9.10 21.79
N ALA A 19 13.01 10.34 21.35
CA ALA A 19 11.74 10.86 20.87
C ALA A 19 11.65 10.79 19.35
N LEU A 20 10.51 10.34 18.85
CA LEU A 20 10.21 10.17 17.43
C LEU A 20 9.03 11.06 17.05
N THR A 21 9.22 11.90 16.03
CA THR A 21 8.22 12.88 15.60
C THR A 21 8.21 13.01 14.08
N VAL A 22 7.04 13.26 13.49
CA VAL A 22 6.91 13.65 12.09
C VAL A 22 6.99 15.18 12.01
N LEU A 23 7.80 15.70 11.09
CA LEU A 23 7.86 17.14 10.81
C LEU A 23 7.38 17.40 9.38
N ARG A 24 6.57 18.45 9.21
CA ARG A 24 6.13 18.99 7.91
C ARG A 24 6.79 20.33 7.66
N LYS A 25 7.12 20.62 6.40
CA LYS A 25 7.65 21.92 6.00
C LYS A 25 6.50 22.88 5.71
N VAL A 26 6.45 23.99 6.45
CA VAL A 26 5.43 25.05 6.31
C VAL A 26 6.15 26.37 6.21
N GLU A 27 5.91 27.13 5.14
CA GLU A 27 6.54 28.43 4.86
C GLU A 27 8.09 28.41 4.91
N GLY A 28 8.70 27.26 4.63
CA GLY A 28 10.15 27.07 4.65
C GLY A 28 10.72 26.53 5.97
N ASP A 29 9.91 26.51 7.03
CA ASP A 29 10.30 26.02 8.36
C ASP A 29 9.73 24.63 8.66
N TRP A 30 10.46 23.86 9.46
CA TRP A 30 10.04 22.52 9.88
C TRP A 30 9.21 22.60 11.17
N GLN A 31 7.95 22.17 11.11
CA GLN A 31 7.01 22.19 12.21
C GLN A 31 6.54 20.77 12.55
N VAL A 32 6.13 20.54 13.81
CA VAL A 32 5.59 19.23 14.23
C VAL A 32 4.27 18.98 13.51
N PHE A 33 4.17 17.82 12.88
CA PHE A 33 2.95 17.39 12.22
C PHE A 33 2.07 16.63 13.21
N GLU A 34 0.88 17.16 13.51
CA GLU A 34 -0.05 16.59 14.50
C GLU A 34 -1.25 15.86 13.88
N GLY A 35 -1.34 15.80 12.54
CA GLY A 35 -2.44 15.11 11.83
C GLY A 35 -2.94 15.91 10.62
N PRO A 36 -3.96 15.42 9.92
CA PRO A 36 -4.44 16.05 8.70
C PRO A 36 -4.94 17.48 8.96
N GLU A 37 -4.31 18.45 8.32
CA GLU A 37 -4.99 19.71 8.00
C GLU A 37 -6.03 19.44 6.91
N LEU A 38 -7.22 20.02 7.07
CA LEU A 38 -8.34 19.89 6.13
C LEU A 38 -8.17 20.78 4.88
N GLU A 39 -7.03 21.47 4.74
CA GLU A 39 -6.76 22.34 3.61
C GLU A 39 -6.03 21.60 2.50
N ASP A 40 -6.52 21.77 1.27
CA ASP A 40 -5.90 21.30 0.04
C ASP A 40 -4.54 22.01 -0.14
N PRO A 41 -3.41 21.32 0.04
CA PRO A 41 -2.12 21.96 -0.04
C PRO A 41 -1.80 22.26 -1.50
N ALA A 42 -1.64 23.55 -1.82
CA ALA A 42 -1.21 23.96 -3.14
C ALA A 42 0.27 23.55 -3.38
N GLY A 43 0.47 22.39 -4.00
CA GLY A 43 1.79 21.91 -4.43
C GLY A 43 2.32 20.70 -3.64
N VAL A 44 3.63 20.47 -3.75
CA VAL A 44 4.28 19.32 -3.11
C VAL A 44 4.60 19.64 -1.65
N GLU A 45 4.07 18.82 -0.75
CA GLU A 45 4.40 18.89 0.66
C GLU A 45 5.66 18.09 0.98
N GLU A 46 6.49 18.61 1.88
CA GLU A 46 7.72 17.96 2.33
C GLU A 46 7.58 17.51 3.79
N PHE A 47 7.90 16.23 4.03
CA PHE A 47 7.91 15.63 5.37
C PHE A 47 9.28 15.06 5.70
N LYS A 48 9.61 15.02 6.99
CA LYS A 48 10.77 14.26 7.50
C LYS A 48 10.44 13.57 8.81
N ILE A 49 11.03 12.40 9.00
CA ILE A 49 11.03 11.72 10.29
C ILE A 49 12.17 12.29 11.12
N ASN A 50 11.84 12.85 12.28
CA ASN A 50 12.80 13.43 13.20
C ASN A 50 12.96 12.52 14.42
N LEU A 51 14.21 12.14 14.68
CA LEU A 51 14.61 11.39 15.85
C LEU A 51 15.48 12.30 16.72
N LYS A 52 15.07 12.49 17.97
CA LYS A 52 15.78 13.29 18.95
C LYS A 52 16.19 12.39 20.10
N TRP A 53 17.48 12.36 20.41
CA TRP A 53 18.01 11.68 21.59
C TRP A 53 18.50 12.74 22.56
N ASP A 54 17.74 12.98 23.62
CA ASP A 54 18.18 13.87 24.69
C ASP A 54 19.08 13.08 25.65
N HIS A 55 20.23 13.64 26.00
CA HIS A 55 21.12 12.99 26.97
C HIS A 55 20.46 12.94 28.34
N THR A 56 20.38 11.73 28.90
CA THR A 56 19.79 11.48 30.22
C THR A 56 20.65 10.54 31.06
N ASP A 57 20.37 10.46 32.35
CA ASP A 57 21.00 9.47 33.25
C ASP A 57 20.67 8.01 32.85
N TYR A 58 19.63 7.81 32.02
CA TYR A 58 19.20 6.50 31.54
C TYR A 58 19.89 6.06 30.24
N ASP A 59 20.75 6.90 29.62
CA ASP A 59 21.41 6.58 28.35
C ASP A 59 22.18 5.24 28.40
N ILE A 60 22.74 4.90 29.56
CA ILE A 60 23.47 3.65 29.79
C ILE A 60 22.56 2.41 29.71
N ASP A 61 21.29 2.52 30.11
CA ASP A 61 20.32 1.42 30.10
C ASP A 61 19.89 1.05 28.68
N TYR A 62 20.21 1.90 27.70
CA TYR A 62 19.94 1.71 26.29
C TYR A 62 21.20 1.42 25.46
N GLN A 63 22.36 1.26 26.11
CA GLN A 63 23.59 0.91 25.42
C GLN A 63 23.47 -0.45 24.71
N GLY A 64 23.74 -0.46 23.40
CA GLY A 64 23.74 -1.67 22.59
C GLY A 64 22.35 -2.19 22.19
N LYS A 65 21.27 -1.56 22.68
CA LYS A 65 19.91 -1.85 22.22
C LYS A 65 19.71 -1.33 20.80
N THR A 66 18.87 -2.02 20.05
CA THR A 66 18.49 -1.65 18.69
C THR A 66 16.99 -1.40 18.61
N GLY A 67 16.59 -0.64 17.60
CA GLY A 67 15.19 -0.33 17.34
C GLY A 67 14.93 -0.24 15.85
N ARG A 68 13.69 -0.49 15.45
CA ARG A 68 13.20 -0.24 14.10
C ARG A 68 12.16 0.86 14.15
N ILE A 69 12.07 1.63 13.07
CA ILE A 69 11.02 2.64 12.91
C ILE A 69 10.04 2.12 11.88
N LYS A 70 8.77 2.02 12.26
CA LYS A 70 7.65 1.71 11.37
C LYS A 70 6.99 3.02 10.96
N ILE A 71 6.84 3.22 9.66
CA ILE A 71 6.19 4.39 9.08
C ILE A 71 4.94 3.90 8.37
N ASN A 72 3.79 4.49 8.70
CA ASN A 72 2.53 4.23 8.03
C ASN A 72 1.95 5.53 7.49
N VAL A 73 1.72 5.59 6.18
CA VAL A 73 1.14 6.76 5.51
C VAL A 73 -0.19 6.33 4.93
N VAL A 74 -1.27 6.99 5.36
CA VAL A 74 -2.64 6.72 4.92
C VAL A 74 -3.19 7.97 4.26
N ALA A 75 -3.36 7.96 2.95
CA ALA A 75 -4.04 9.03 2.24
C ALA A 75 -5.53 8.70 2.12
N THR A 76 -6.39 9.55 2.67
CA THR A 76 -7.84 9.48 2.49
C THR A 76 -8.30 10.70 1.70
N GLN A 77 -9.04 10.48 0.63
CA GLN A 77 -9.77 11.53 -0.07
C GLN A 77 -11.03 11.85 0.76
N VAL A 78 -11.32 13.13 0.98
CA VAL A 78 -12.61 13.54 1.56
C VAL A 78 -13.66 13.36 0.47
N GLU A 79 -14.62 12.46 0.68
CA GLU A 79 -15.74 12.22 -0.25
C GLU A 79 -16.40 13.57 -0.64
N GLY A 80 -16.30 13.93 -1.92
CA GLY A 80 -17.22 14.89 -2.52
C GLY A 80 -18.61 14.24 -2.63
N PRO A 81 -19.71 15.01 -2.54
CA PRO A 81 -21.05 14.45 -2.62
C PRO A 81 -21.24 13.69 -3.94
N VAL A 82 -21.57 12.40 -3.85
CA VAL A 82 -22.15 11.63 -4.95
C VAL A 82 -23.50 12.26 -5.30
N GLU A 83 -23.57 13.02 -6.40
CA GLU A 83 -24.86 13.31 -7.02
C GLU A 83 -25.40 12.02 -7.67
N PRO A 84 -26.61 11.56 -7.33
CA PRO A 84 -27.19 10.40 -7.97
C PRO A 84 -27.84 10.80 -9.31
N GLY A 85 -27.24 10.38 -10.41
CA GLY A 85 -27.80 10.38 -11.77
C GLY A 85 -26.67 10.10 -12.76
N ASP A 86 -26.79 9.32 -13.84
CA ASP A 86 -27.89 8.72 -14.59
C ASP A 86 -27.23 7.58 -15.43
N PRO A 87 -27.89 6.47 -15.81
CA PRO A 87 -27.23 5.37 -16.51
C PRO A 87 -27.02 5.72 -17.99
N GLY A 88 -25.88 6.35 -18.28
CA GLY A 88 -25.46 6.63 -19.64
C GLY A 88 -24.24 7.54 -19.68
N GLU A 89 -23.05 7.01 -19.42
CA GLU A 89 -21.82 7.71 -19.76
C GLU A 89 -21.03 6.97 -20.84
N GLU A 90 -20.69 7.77 -21.84
CA GLU A 90 -19.91 7.48 -23.03
C GLU A 90 -18.46 7.08 -22.68
N PRO A 91 -17.67 6.57 -23.64
CA PRO A 91 -16.35 6.02 -23.35
C PRO A 91 -15.37 7.09 -22.83
N GLY A 92 -15.05 6.99 -21.54
CA GLY A 92 -13.80 7.35 -20.86
C GLY A 92 -13.19 8.70 -21.21
N ASP A 93 -13.43 9.70 -20.35
CA ASP A 93 -12.62 10.91 -20.29
C ASP A 93 -11.22 10.56 -19.74
N PRO A 94 -10.11 10.78 -20.50
CA PRO A 94 -8.75 10.46 -20.05
C PRO A 94 -8.28 11.25 -18.82
N ASP A 95 -9.07 12.21 -18.32
CA ASP A 95 -8.79 12.99 -17.12
C ASP A 95 -9.39 12.39 -15.83
N GLU A 96 -10.02 11.21 -15.88
CA GLU A 96 -10.46 10.51 -14.67
C GLU A 96 -9.31 9.88 -13.87
N GLU A 97 -9.41 9.91 -12.53
CA GLU A 97 -8.39 9.33 -11.64
C GLU A 97 -8.20 7.80 -11.87
N PRO A 98 -6.96 7.27 -11.78
CA PRO A 98 -6.69 5.84 -11.83
C PRO A 98 -7.47 5.04 -10.78
N ARG A 99 -8.16 3.97 -11.21
CA ARG A 99 -8.91 3.08 -10.29
C ARG A 99 -8.48 1.63 -10.43
N VAL A 100 -8.67 0.87 -9.36
CA VAL A 100 -8.45 -0.57 -9.32
C VAL A 100 -9.66 -1.29 -8.72
N ILE A 101 -10.05 -2.38 -9.36
CA ILE A 101 -11.07 -3.30 -8.87
C ILE A 101 -10.34 -4.61 -8.57
N ALA A 102 -10.30 -4.99 -7.30
CA ALA A 102 -9.65 -6.20 -6.84
C ALA A 102 -10.70 -7.13 -6.25
N GLN A 103 -10.82 -8.33 -6.82
CA GLN A 103 -11.75 -9.35 -6.34
C GLN A 103 -10.99 -10.65 -6.08
N TYR A 104 -11.41 -11.39 -5.06
CA TYR A 104 -10.85 -12.71 -4.79
C TYR A 104 -11.93 -13.71 -4.46
N TYR A 105 -11.66 -14.99 -4.73
CA TYR A 105 -12.50 -16.08 -4.26
C TYR A 105 -11.66 -17.24 -3.73
N LYS A 106 -12.25 -17.95 -2.79
CA LYS A 106 -11.68 -19.16 -2.18
C LYS A 106 -12.32 -20.38 -2.85
N LYS A 107 -11.55 -21.11 -3.64
CA LYS A 107 -12.00 -22.39 -4.21
C LYS A 107 -11.72 -23.48 -3.20
N SER A 108 -12.76 -24.06 -2.62
CA SER A 108 -12.65 -25.24 -1.78
C SER A 108 -13.23 -26.45 -2.51
N PRO A 109 -12.43 -27.41 -3.00
CA PRO A 109 -12.96 -28.66 -3.50
C PRO A 109 -12.71 -29.80 -2.51
N PRO A 110 -13.45 -30.92 -2.63
CA PRO A 110 -12.87 -32.22 -2.34
C PRO A 110 -11.74 -32.50 -3.35
N GLY A 111 -10.46 -32.21 -3.02
CA GLY A 111 -9.29 -32.52 -3.88
C GLY A 111 -8.12 -31.51 -3.83
N PHE A 112 -7.22 -31.55 -4.82
CA PHE A 112 -5.98 -30.74 -4.92
C PHE A 112 -6.16 -29.33 -5.55
N ASP A 113 -7.38 -28.97 -5.96
CA ASP A 113 -7.69 -27.67 -6.56
C ASP A 113 -8.09 -26.60 -5.53
N ALA A 114 -7.81 -26.83 -4.25
CA ALA A 114 -8.01 -25.84 -3.21
C ALA A 114 -7.10 -24.64 -3.42
N GLY A 115 -7.62 -23.43 -3.25
CA GLY A 115 -6.79 -22.24 -3.37
C GLY A 115 -7.53 -20.92 -3.31
N THR A 116 -6.74 -19.87 -3.15
CA THR A 116 -7.20 -18.49 -3.18
C THR A 116 -6.84 -17.92 -4.56
N ASN A 117 -7.83 -17.43 -5.29
CA ASN A 117 -7.68 -16.86 -6.62
C ASN A 117 -8.04 -15.38 -6.57
N ILE A 118 -7.38 -14.57 -7.38
CA ILE A 118 -7.55 -13.12 -7.44
C ILE A 118 -7.72 -12.66 -8.89
N LYS A 119 -8.53 -11.65 -9.11
CA LYS A 119 -8.68 -10.93 -10.37
C LYS A 119 -8.47 -9.44 -10.08
N ILE A 120 -7.67 -8.79 -10.92
CA ILE A 120 -7.42 -7.35 -10.85
C ILE A 120 -7.84 -6.72 -12.17
N GLU A 121 -8.68 -5.70 -12.08
CA GLU A 121 -9.07 -4.82 -13.18
C GLU A 121 -8.69 -3.39 -12.83
N THR A 122 -8.50 -2.55 -13.86
CA THR A 122 -8.13 -1.16 -13.70
C THR A 122 -8.91 -0.29 -14.66
N GLU A 123 -9.19 0.93 -14.24
CA GLU A 123 -9.75 1.98 -15.09
C GLU A 123 -8.78 3.16 -15.10
N ASN A 124 -8.77 3.92 -16.19
CA ASN A 124 -8.01 5.17 -16.32
C ASN A 124 -6.49 5.02 -16.11
N ILE A 125 -5.91 3.90 -16.59
CA ILE A 125 -4.46 3.68 -16.66
C ILE A 125 -4.10 3.30 -18.09
N GLU A 126 -3.60 4.26 -18.86
CA GLU A 126 -3.18 4.04 -20.24
C GLU A 126 -2.08 2.96 -20.31
N GLY A 127 -2.28 1.99 -21.20
CA GLY A 127 -1.31 0.92 -21.45
C GLY A 127 -1.25 -0.18 -20.38
N ALA A 128 -2.11 -0.14 -19.36
CA ALA A 128 -2.20 -1.20 -18.35
C ALA A 128 -2.52 -2.56 -19.00
N ALA A 129 -1.70 -3.57 -18.70
CA ALA A 129 -1.90 -4.92 -19.23
C ALA A 129 -1.54 -6.03 -18.24
N LYS A 130 -0.54 -5.80 -17.40
CA LYS A 130 0.00 -6.81 -16.48
C LYS A 130 -0.03 -6.31 -15.04
N VAL A 131 -0.07 -7.25 -14.12
CA VAL A 131 -0.15 -6.98 -12.69
C VAL A 131 0.76 -7.90 -11.90
N ARG A 132 1.32 -7.36 -10.83
CA ARG A 132 1.97 -8.12 -9.76
C ARG A 132 1.41 -7.63 -8.43
N ILE A 133 1.17 -8.54 -7.49
CA ILE A 133 0.71 -8.15 -6.17
C ILE A 133 1.71 -8.51 -5.09
N ARG A 134 1.72 -7.73 -4.01
CA ARG A 134 2.42 -8.05 -2.77
C ARG A 134 1.38 -8.28 -1.68
N TYR A 135 1.49 -9.41 -0.99
CA TYR A 135 0.50 -9.85 -0.01
C TYR A 135 1.19 -10.54 1.16
N THR A 136 0.48 -10.69 2.27
CA THR A 136 0.97 -11.46 3.43
C THR A 136 0.77 -12.95 3.15
N SER A 137 1.85 -13.71 3.11
CA SER A 137 1.77 -15.16 2.87
C SER A 137 1.04 -15.84 4.05
N PRO A 138 0.03 -16.68 3.78
CA PRO A 138 -0.63 -17.43 4.85
C PRO A 138 0.27 -18.51 5.46
N THR A 139 1.35 -18.88 4.78
CA THR A 139 2.27 -19.93 5.22
C THR A 139 3.40 -19.38 6.08
N THR A 140 3.96 -18.23 5.69
CA THR A 140 5.13 -17.65 6.38
C THR A 140 4.80 -16.43 7.23
N GLY A 141 3.63 -15.82 7.06
CA GLY A 141 3.27 -14.54 7.67
C GLY A 141 4.07 -13.33 7.14
N GLY A 142 5.02 -13.55 6.22
CA GLY A 142 5.82 -12.49 5.62
C GLY A 142 5.17 -11.90 4.37
N ARG A 143 5.53 -10.65 4.04
CA ARG A 143 5.16 -10.01 2.77
C ARG A 143 5.91 -10.67 1.61
N VAL A 144 5.17 -11.28 0.70
CA VAL A 144 5.68 -11.94 -0.52
C VAL A 144 5.08 -11.31 -1.76
N SER A 145 5.77 -11.45 -2.90
CA SER A 145 5.24 -11.03 -4.20
C SER A 145 4.73 -12.23 -4.99
N SER A 146 3.62 -12.03 -5.71
CA SER A 146 3.16 -12.99 -6.72
C SER A 146 4.10 -13.03 -7.92
N ASN A 147 3.90 -14.05 -8.77
CA ASN A 147 4.28 -13.95 -10.17
C ASN A 147 3.48 -12.84 -10.86
N THR A 148 3.97 -12.36 -11.99
CA THR A 148 3.22 -11.43 -12.86
C THR A 148 2.12 -12.20 -13.59
N PHE A 149 0.94 -11.60 -13.72
CA PHE A 149 -0.18 -12.15 -14.46
C PHE A 149 -0.91 -11.05 -15.24
N ASP A 150 -1.79 -11.44 -16.16
CA ASP A 150 -2.53 -10.52 -17.02
C ASP A 150 -3.72 -9.89 -16.27
N LEU A 151 -4.01 -8.62 -16.56
CA LEU A 151 -5.17 -7.93 -16.02
C LEU A 151 -6.49 -8.54 -16.54
N GLY A 152 -7.53 -8.50 -15.72
CA GLY A 152 -8.85 -9.03 -16.04
C GLY A 152 -9.00 -10.55 -15.93
N GLU A 153 -7.90 -11.29 -15.73
CA GLU A 153 -7.92 -12.75 -15.63
C GLU A 153 -7.85 -13.23 -14.18
N TRP A 154 -8.49 -14.38 -13.92
CA TRP A 154 -8.38 -15.05 -12.62
C TRP A 154 -7.01 -15.73 -12.48
N PHE A 155 -6.26 -15.30 -11.47
CA PHE A 155 -4.95 -15.84 -11.15
C PHE A 155 -4.98 -16.64 -9.84
N ARG A 156 -4.46 -17.87 -9.87
CA ARG A 156 -4.30 -18.69 -8.65
C ARG A 156 -3.12 -18.16 -7.83
N LEU A 157 -3.43 -17.45 -6.75
CA LEU A 157 -2.44 -16.84 -5.88
C LEU A 157 -1.76 -17.85 -4.96
N SER A 158 -2.53 -18.81 -4.43
CA SER A 158 -2.03 -19.84 -3.51
C SER A 158 -2.87 -21.11 -3.57
N SER A 159 -2.26 -22.24 -3.20
CA SER A 159 -2.96 -23.50 -2.90
C SER A 159 -3.60 -23.52 -1.50
N THR A 160 -3.30 -22.53 -0.66
CA THR A 160 -3.89 -22.36 0.67
C THR A 160 -5.10 -21.44 0.59
N LEU A 161 -6.14 -21.73 1.38
CA LEU A 161 -7.29 -20.85 1.58
C LEU A 161 -6.94 -19.82 2.65
N PHE A 162 -7.07 -18.55 2.33
CA PHE A 162 -6.87 -17.46 3.27
C PHE A 162 -7.66 -16.24 2.83
N ASP A 163 -7.92 -15.35 3.77
CA ASP A 163 -8.49 -14.04 3.46
C ASP A 163 -7.39 -13.12 2.97
N LEU A 164 -7.68 -12.45 1.86
CA LEU A 164 -6.74 -11.57 1.21
C LEU A 164 -7.08 -10.15 1.62
N GLU A 165 -6.16 -9.51 2.32
CA GLU A 165 -6.33 -8.18 2.90
C GLU A 165 -5.00 -7.43 2.76
N ASN A 166 -5.08 -6.10 2.69
CA ASN A 166 -3.94 -5.19 2.71
C ASN A 166 -2.85 -5.59 1.68
N ILE A 167 -3.23 -5.68 0.41
CA ILE A 167 -2.32 -5.99 -0.69
C ILE A 167 -1.81 -4.72 -1.37
N ASP A 168 -0.59 -4.79 -1.90
CA ASP A 168 -0.09 -3.77 -2.82
C ASP A 168 -0.23 -4.31 -4.24
N ILE A 169 -0.72 -3.50 -5.16
CA ILE A 169 -0.96 -3.86 -6.56
C ILE A 169 -0.08 -2.99 -7.45
N TYR A 170 0.79 -3.62 -8.23
CA TYR A 170 1.72 -2.98 -9.14
C TYR A 170 1.24 -3.25 -10.57
N ILE A 171 0.87 -2.18 -11.28
CA ILE A 171 0.35 -2.23 -12.65
C ILE A 171 1.48 -1.98 -13.63
N TYR A 172 1.58 -2.79 -14.67
CA TYR A 172 2.60 -2.71 -15.71
C TYR A 172 1.93 -2.72 -17.08
N ASP A 173 2.69 -2.26 -18.07
CA ASP A 173 2.34 -2.49 -19.46
C ASP A 173 2.61 -3.94 -19.89
N THR A 174 2.47 -4.20 -21.19
CA THR A 174 2.64 -5.53 -21.80
C THR A 174 4.04 -6.13 -21.59
N ARG A 175 5.06 -5.34 -21.25
CA ARG A 175 6.41 -5.82 -20.92
C ARG A 175 6.44 -6.49 -19.55
N GLY A 176 5.66 -5.98 -18.59
CA GLY A 176 5.67 -6.45 -17.21
C GLY A 176 6.82 -5.84 -16.39
N PRO A 177 7.27 -6.49 -15.31
CA PRO A 177 8.21 -5.89 -14.36
C PRO A 177 9.68 -5.93 -14.80
N LEU A 178 9.99 -6.54 -15.95
CA LEU A 178 11.35 -6.70 -16.45
C LEU A 178 11.41 -6.34 -17.92
N ASP A 179 12.50 -5.69 -18.34
CA ASP A 179 12.78 -5.44 -19.75
C ASP A 179 13.43 -6.65 -20.44
N GLU A 180 13.75 -6.50 -21.73
CA GLU A 180 14.37 -7.56 -22.54
C GLU A 180 15.74 -8.03 -22.02
N LEU A 181 16.40 -7.22 -21.18
CA LEU A 181 17.68 -7.54 -20.55
C LEU A 181 17.50 -8.05 -19.12
N GLY A 182 16.26 -8.25 -18.65
CA GLY A 182 15.94 -8.69 -17.30
C GLY A 182 16.13 -7.60 -16.23
N ARG A 183 16.16 -6.32 -16.63
CA ARG A 183 16.27 -5.20 -15.68
C ARG A 183 14.88 -4.79 -15.20
N PRO A 184 14.73 -4.37 -13.93
CA PRO A 184 13.45 -3.90 -13.40
C PRO A 184 12.88 -2.73 -14.22
N ILE A 185 11.59 -2.80 -14.52
CA ILE A 185 10.79 -1.71 -15.06
C ILE A 185 9.92 -1.16 -13.95
N ASP A 186 9.81 0.17 -13.86
CA ASP A 186 8.90 0.83 -12.93
C ASP A 186 7.44 0.58 -13.34
N PRO A 187 6.56 0.30 -12.36
CA PRO A 187 5.13 0.14 -12.63
C PRO A 187 4.53 1.45 -13.18
N LEU A 188 3.51 1.33 -14.04
CA LEU A 188 2.70 2.46 -14.51
C LEU A 188 1.96 3.12 -13.34
N HIS A 189 1.50 2.32 -12.39
CA HIS A 189 0.82 2.78 -11.19
C HIS A 189 0.97 1.75 -10.06
N VAL A 190 0.87 2.21 -8.81
CA VAL A 190 0.87 1.34 -7.63
C VAL A 190 -0.27 1.74 -6.70
N PHE A 191 -1.12 0.76 -6.37
CA PHE A 191 -2.14 0.89 -5.35
C PHE A 191 -1.67 0.19 -4.07
N TYR A 192 -1.75 0.86 -2.93
CA TYR A 192 -1.27 0.34 -1.64
C TYR A 192 -2.44 0.04 -0.71
N GLY A 193 -2.30 -1.02 0.10
CA GLY A 193 -3.26 -1.34 1.16
C GLY A 193 -4.67 -1.64 0.67
N ILE A 194 -4.80 -2.24 -0.52
CA ILE A 194 -6.10 -2.61 -1.07
C ILE A 194 -6.61 -3.85 -0.34
N ASP A 195 -7.89 -3.81 0.03
CA ASP A 195 -8.65 -4.95 0.53
C ASP A 195 -9.54 -5.50 -0.60
N PRO A 196 -9.16 -6.63 -1.25
CA PRO A 196 -9.94 -7.20 -2.32
C PRO A 196 -11.31 -7.67 -1.84
N GLU A 197 -12.33 -7.49 -2.67
CA GLU A 197 -13.68 -7.95 -2.39
C GLU A 197 -13.77 -9.48 -2.50
N LEU A 198 -14.29 -10.14 -1.46
CA LEU A 198 -14.60 -11.57 -1.51
C LEU A 198 -15.87 -11.81 -2.34
N VAL A 199 -15.73 -12.49 -3.47
CA VAL A 199 -16.84 -12.82 -4.37
C VAL A 199 -17.14 -14.32 -4.39
N PRO A 200 -18.36 -14.74 -4.79
CA PRO A 200 -18.61 -16.13 -5.14
C PRO A 200 -17.66 -16.57 -6.26
N GLY A 201 -17.07 -17.75 -6.11
CA GLY A 201 -16.21 -18.30 -7.17
C GLY A 201 -17.00 -18.54 -8.47
N PRO A 202 -16.37 -18.36 -9.65
CA PRO A 202 -16.96 -18.69 -10.94
C PRO A 202 -17.18 -20.20 -11.13
#